data_AF-A0A259JXH1-F1
#
_entry.id   AF-A0A259JXH1-F1
#
_cell.length_a   1.000
_cell.length_b   1.000
_cell.length_c   1.000
_cell.angle_alpha   90.00
_cell.angle_beta   90.00
_cell.angle_gamma   90.00
#
_symmetry.space_group_name_H-M   'P 1'
#
loop_
_entity.id
_entity.type
_entity.pdbx_description
1 polymer ?
#
loop_
_entity_poly.entity_id
_entity_poly.type
_entity_poly.pdbx_seq_one_letter_code
_entity_poly.pdbx_strand_id
1 'polypeptide(L)'
;MLAVGSVLGGLMALAFYAITVMSLPMLVDREVDFLTAIIVSLATMRSNGTIMLVWAIVIAATLFVAMVPLFLGLLVALPVLGHATWHLYRRVVGPAH
;
A
#
# COMPACT_ATOMS: atom_id res chain seq x y z
N MET A 1 -16.49 15.17 -16.29
CA MET A 1 -15.71 15.64 -15.13
C MET A 1 -15.33 14.51 -14.17
N LEU A 2 -16.27 13.66 -13.74
CA LEU A 2 -15.97 12.53 -12.84
C LEU A 2 -14.88 11.58 -13.36
N ALA A 3 -14.95 11.16 -14.63
CA ALA A 3 -13.96 10.24 -15.20
C ALA A 3 -12.52 10.80 -15.15
N VAL A 4 -12.33 12.08 -15.50
CA VAL A 4 -11.01 12.74 -15.47
C VAL A 4 -10.49 12.83 -14.03
N GLY A 5 -11.36 13.22 -13.09
CA GLY A 5 -11.02 13.27 -11.66
C GLY A 5 -10.62 11.89 -11.10
N SER A 6 -11.37 10.84 -11.45
CA SER A 6 -11.05 9.47 -11.04
C SER A 6 -9.73 8.97 -11.60
N VAL A 7 -9.40 9.27 -12.85
CA VAL A 7 -8.13 8.88 -13.47
C VAL A 7 -6.96 9.58 -12.78
N LEU A 8 -7.03 10.91 -12.61
CA LEU A 8 -5.99 11.67 -11.92
C LEU A 8 -5.84 11.22 -10.46
N GLY A 9 -6.95 11.01 -9.75
CA GLY A 9 -6.94 10.47 -8.39
C GLY A 9 -6.31 9.09 -8.30
N GLY A 10 -6.61 8.20 -9.26
CA GLY A 10 -6.00 6.88 -9.35
C GLY A 10 -4.49 6.92 -9.58
N LEU A 11 -4.01 7.82 -10.45
CA LEU A 11 -2.57 8.02 -10.67
C LEU A 11 -1.86 8.55 -9.42
N MET A 12 -2.46 9.52 -8.74
CA MET A 12 -1.92 10.04 -7.48
C MET A 12 -1.90 8.95 -6.40
N ALA A 13 -2.99 8.20 -6.24
CA ALA A 13 -3.07 7.09 -5.29
C ALA A 13 -2.02 6.02 -5.59
N LEU A 14 -1.79 5.68 -6.86
CA LEU A 14 -0.75 4.75 -7.28
C LEU A 14 0.65 5.27 -6.94
N ALA A 15 0.91 6.57 -7.17
CA ALA A 15 2.19 7.18 -6.80
C ALA A 15 2.42 7.13 -5.28
N PHE A 16 1.43 7.50 -4.48
CA PHE A 16 1.49 7.40 -3.02
C PHE A 16 1.69 5.96 -2.57
N TYR A 17 0.95 5.02 -3.15
CA TYR A 17 1.08 3.59 -2.86
C TYR A 17 2.50 3.10 -3.15
N ALA A 18 3.05 3.41 -4.32
CA ALA A 18 4.39 2.97 -4.71
C ALA A 18 5.48 3.49 -3.76
N ILE A 19 5.29 4.68 -3.19
CA ILE A 19 6.22 5.30 -2.26
C ILE A 19 6.03 4.76 -0.83
N THR A 20 4.81 4.44 -0.39
CA THR A 20 4.51 4.20 1.03
C THR A 20 4.32 2.73 1.42
N VAL A 21 3.93 1.87 0.48
CA VAL A 21 3.50 0.48 0.79
C VAL A 21 4.55 -0.33 1.54
N MET A 22 5.83 -0.17 1.22
CA MET A 22 6.93 -0.80 1.97
C MET A 22 7.63 0.19 2.91
N SER A 23 7.61 1.49 2.61
CA SER A 23 8.37 2.47 3.40
C SER A 23 7.85 2.60 4.82
N LEU A 24 6.53 2.70 5.00
CA LEU A 24 5.92 2.85 6.32
C LEU A 24 6.22 1.66 7.24
N PRO A 25 5.96 0.39 6.86
CA PRO A 25 6.31 -0.72 7.73
C PRO A 25 7.82 -0.82 7.95
N MET A 26 8.64 -0.52 6.95
CA MET A 26 10.11 -0.57 7.08
C MET A 26 10.65 0.46 8.07
N LEU A 27 10.10 1.68 8.10
CA LEU A 27 10.48 2.73 9.04
C LEU A 27 10.08 2.42 10.49
N VAL A 28 9.04 1.61 10.67
CA VAL A 28 8.58 1.17 12.00
C VAL A 28 9.36 -0.07 12.46
N ASP A 29 9.68 -0.98 11.53
CA ASP A 29 10.37 -2.23 11.81
C ASP A 29 11.89 -2.05 11.97
N ARG A 30 12.49 -1.09 11.27
CA ARG A 30 13.94 -0.93 11.15
C ARG A 30 14.38 0.51 11.33
N GLU A 31 15.57 0.69 11.91
CA GLU A 31 16.25 1.98 12.03
C GLU A 31 16.89 2.41 10.70
N VAL A 32 16.06 2.73 9.71
CA VAL A 32 16.50 3.21 8.39
C VAL A 32 15.99 4.62 8.12
N ASP A 33 16.69 5.35 7.23
CA ASP A 33 16.23 6.65 6.77
C ASP A 33 15.07 6.53 5.76
N PHE A 34 14.27 7.59 5.69
CA PHE A 34 13.10 7.66 4.80
C PHE A 34 13.45 7.47 3.32
N LEU A 35 14.61 7.95 2.87
CA LEU A 35 15.00 7.85 1.47
C LEU A 35 15.31 6.39 1.10
N THR A 36 16.08 5.68 1.94
CA THR A 36 16.32 4.24 1.77
C THR A 36 15.02 3.45 1.72
N ALA A 37 14.08 3.73 2.63
CA ALA A 37 12.78 3.06 2.67
C ALA A 37 11.98 3.26 1.35
N ILE A 38 11.96 4.49 0.82
CA ILE A 38 11.31 4.81 -0.46
C ILE A 38 11.98 4.08 -1.62
N ILE A 39 13.32 4.06 -1.66
CA ILE A 39 14.07 3.35 -2.71
C ILE A 39 13.69 1.86 -2.70
N VAL A 40 13.61 1.23 -1.53
CA VAL A 40 13.20 -0.18 -1.38
C VAL A 40 11.75 -0.38 -1.84
N SER A 41 10.83 0.53 -1.49
CA SER A 41 9.44 0.46 -1.94
C SER A 41 9.32 0.52 -3.46
N LEU A 42 10.02 1.47 -4.10
CA LEU A 42 10.03 1.60 -5.55
C LEU A 42 10.72 0.41 -6.24
N ALA A 43 11.81 -0.11 -5.67
CA ALA A 43 12.49 -1.31 -6.18
C ALA A 43 11.58 -2.55 -6.10
N THR A 44 10.80 -2.67 -5.02
CA THR A 44 9.80 -3.73 -4.85
C THR A 44 8.69 -3.61 -5.90
N MET A 45 8.21 -2.38 -6.14
CA MET A 45 7.21 -2.11 -7.18
C MET A 45 7.73 -2.48 -8.58
N ARG A 46 9.01 -2.23 -8.87
CA ARG A 46 9.62 -2.56 -10.18
C ARG A 46 9.85 -4.06 -10.36
N SER A 47 10.33 -4.75 -9.32
CA SER A 47 10.61 -6.19 -9.38
C SER A 47 9.35 -7.06 -9.38
N ASN A 48 8.28 -6.60 -8.73
CA ASN A 48 7.03 -7.36 -8.54
C ASN A 48 5.79 -6.59 -9.00
N GLY A 49 5.92 -5.81 -10.09
CA GLY A 49 4.89 -4.86 -10.53
C GLY A 49 3.48 -5.45 -10.66
N THR A 50 3.34 -6.62 -11.27
CA THR A 50 2.04 -7.27 -11.42
C THR A 50 1.39 -7.59 -10.07
N ILE A 51 2.15 -8.20 -9.15
CA ILE A 51 1.64 -8.57 -7.82
C ILE A 51 1.29 -7.32 -7.02
N MET A 52 2.14 -6.29 -7.08
CA MET A 52 1.91 -5.04 -6.35
C MET A 52 0.72 -4.25 -6.89
N LEU A 53 0.47 -4.28 -8.21
CA LEU A 53 -0.72 -3.66 -8.80
C LEU A 53 -2.00 -4.41 -8.42
N VAL A 54 -1.97 -5.74 -8.42
CA VAL A 54 -3.11 -6.55 -7.94
C VAL A 54 -3.41 -6.21 -6.47
N TRP A 55 -2.37 -6.10 -5.63
CA TRP A 55 -2.54 -5.71 -4.24
C TRP A 55 -3.13 -4.30 -4.08
N ALA A 56 -2.69 -3.33 -4.89
CA ALA A 56 -3.26 -1.98 -4.91
C ALA A 56 -4.76 -2.00 -5.28
N ILE A 57 -5.16 -2.81 -6.26
CA ILE A 57 -6.57 -2.99 -6.65
C ILE A 57 -7.37 -3.61 -5.50
N VAL A 58 -6.84 -4.61 -4.82
CA VAL A 58 -7.48 -5.25 -3.66
C VAL A 58 -7.70 -4.23 -2.54
N ILE A 59 -6.70 -3.41 -2.21
CA ILE A 59 -6.83 -2.33 -1.24
C ILE A 59 -7.94 -1.36 -1.67
N ALA A 60 -7.88 -0.86 -2.90
CA ALA A 60 -8.84 0.12 -3.41
C ALA A 60 -10.28 -0.41 -3.39
N ALA A 61 -10.50 -1.64 -3.87
CA ALA A 61 -11.81 -2.29 -3.87
C ALA A 61 -12.33 -2.53 -2.45
N THR A 62 -11.46 -3.02 -1.55
CA THR A 62 -11.83 -3.28 -0.16
C THR A 62 -12.22 -1.98 0.56
N LEU A 63 -11.44 -0.91 0.39
CA LEU A 63 -11.75 0.39 0.96
C LEU A 63 -13.05 0.96 0.40
N PHE A 64 -13.27 0.86 -0.91
CA PHE A 64 -14.49 1.32 -1.57
C PHE A 64 -15.74 0.60 -1.02
N VAL A 65 -15.67 -0.73 -0.88
CA VAL A 65 -16.77 -1.53 -0.29
C VAL A 65 -16.97 -1.19 1.19
N ALA A 66 -15.88 -1.02 1.94
CA ALA A 66 -15.92 -0.69 3.37
C ALA A 66 -16.47 0.72 3.66
N MET A 67 -16.48 1.62 2.67
CA MET A 67 -17.09 2.94 2.77
C MET A 67 -18.62 2.92 2.63
N VAL A 68 -19.19 1.90 1.96
CA VAL A 68 -20.65 1.76 1.72
C VAL A 68 -21.49 1.84 3.01
N PRO A 69 -21.16 1.13 4.12
CA PRO A 69 -21.90 1.23 5.36
C PRO A 69 -21.51 2.48 6.17
N LEU A 70 -21.62 3.67 5.57
CA LEU A 70 -21.26 4.95 6.20
C LEU A 70 -19.85 4.92 6.83
N PHE A 71 -18.87 4.38 6.11
CA PHE A 71 -17.47 4.26 6.56
C PHE A 71 -17.23 3.32 7.76
N LEU A 72 -18.25 2.69 8.35
CA LEU A 72 -18.10 1.79 9.49
C LEU A 72 -17.23 0.56 9.16
N GLY A 73 -17.24 0.11 7.91
CA GLY A 73 -16.41 -1.00 7.45
C GLY A 73 -14.92 -0.71 7.55
N LEU A 74 -14.50 0.56 7.54
CA LEU A 74 -13.09 0.95 7.67
C LEU A 74 -12.48 0.58 9.02
N LEU A 75 -13.30 0.50 10.08
CA LEU A 75 -12.85 0.07 11.41
C LEU A 75 -12.27 -1.34 11.39
N VAL A 76 -12.74 -2.19 10.47
CA VAL A 76 -12.27 -3.56 10.28
C VAL A 76 -11.29 -3.65 9.10
N ALA A 77 -11.59 -2.96 7.99
CA ALA A 77 -10.77 -3.04 6.79
C ALA A 77 -9.35 -2.50 7.01
N LEU A 78 -9.20 -1.37 7.70
CA LEU A 78 -7.89 -0.76 7.96
C LEU A 78 -6.94 -1.68 8.75
N PRO A 79 -7.32 -2.24 9.93
CA PRO A 79 -6.42 -3.13 10.66
C PRO A 79 -6.11 -4.41 9.88
N VAL A 80 -7.08 -4.98 9.16
CA VAL A 80 -6.88 -6.19 8.35
C VAL A 80 -5.92 -5.93 7.18
N LEU A 81 -6.12 -4.85 6.43
CA LEU A 81 -5.23 -4.46 5.33
C LEU A 81 -3.84 -4.11 5.83
N GLY A 82 -3.74 -3.46 7.00
CA GLY A 82 -2.47 -3.18 7.67
C GLY A 82 -1.71 -4.47 8.02
N HIS A 83 -2.37 -5.43 8.66
CA HIS A 83 -1.78 -6.74 8.96
C HIS A 83 -1.37 -7.48 7.68
N ALA A 84 -2.24 -7.53 6.67
CA ALA A 84 -1.92 -8.20 5.42
C ALA A 84 -0.72 -7.55 4.70
N THR A 85 -0.65 -6.22 4.71
CA THR A 85 0.49 -5.47 4.15
C THR A 85 1.76 -5.72 4.97
N TRP A 86 1.69 -5.84 6.29
CA TRP A 86 2.82 -6.22 7.14
C TRP A 86 3.34 -7.62 6.80
N HIS A 87 2.45 -8.58 6.57
CA HIS A 87 2.84 -9.92 6.12
C HIS A 87 3.48 -9.91 4.74
N LEU A 88 2.97 -9.09 3.82
CA LEU A 88 3.57 -8.89 2.50
C LEU A 88 4.98 -8.28 2.62
N TYR A 89 5.12 -7.22 3.42
CA TYR A 89 6.40 -6.58 3.72
C TYR A 89 7.45 -7.57 4.24
N ARG A 90 7.11 -8.36 5.27
CA ARG A 90 8.02 -9.37 5.84
C ARG A 90 8.44 -10.44 4.84
N ARG A 91 7.57 -10.80 3.88
CA ARG A 91 7.90 -11.76 2.82
C ARG A 91 8.86 -11.17 1.78
N VAL A 92 8.76 -9.86 1.51
CA VAL A 92 9.62 -9.18 0.53
C VAL A 92 10.99 -8.88 1.10
N VAL A 93 11.06 -8.32 2.32
CA VAL A 93 12.31 -7.80 2.89
C VAL A 93 13.03 -8.84 3.78
N GLY A 94 12.37 -9.95 4.11
CA GLY A 94 12.91 -11.01 4.96
C GLY A 94 12.99 -10.62 6.45
N PRO A 95 13.35 -11.57 7.34
CA PRO A 95 13.52 -11.30 8.76
C PRO A 95 14.55 -10.20 9.01
N ALA A 96 14.31 -9.32 9.98
CA ALA A 96 15.36 -8.45 10.50
C ALA A 96 16.41 -9.33 11.21
N HIS A 97 17.67 -9.21 10.82
CA HIS A 97 18.82 -9.81 11.50
C HIS A 97 19.55 -8.73 12.29
#